data_AF-A0AAW2HVP1-F1
#
_entry.id   AF-A0AAW2HVP1-F1
#
_cell.length_a   1.000
_cell.length_b   1.000
_cell.length_c   1.000
_cell.angle_alpha   90.00
_cell.angle_beta   90.00
_cell.angle_gamma   90.00
#
_symmetry.space_group_name_H-M   'P 1'
#
loop_
_entity.id
_entity.type
_entity.pdbx_description
1 polymer ?
#
loop_
_entity_poly.entity_id
_entity_poly.type
_entity_poly.pdbx_seq_one_letter_code
_entity_poly.pdbx_strand_id
1 'polypeptide(L)'
;MGRLSRHGELRLLQTGEYLYIPKTQDPIPKTEDQLEEDAEVLLQLGTDAHGSELRARLMSASLLSDMEAFKAANPGCILADFIRWYSPRDWVEDEGTNEFGQPNGHLSNRMQIPGNTWLEVWEIAKPTPTKWQKRLFDDTRECEKVLDFLEQQKPDGFIQLLLPVLSACVTQKIIEESASYDLSGVSEIIAKLIKKIERLQRSSNIPGERYKELINDIFGIEMLLDQAKSLNLKLVVPTVKEDCQQNNSEEYKSFIRNLLLWGETEVPGGPRSGIRAIIRSYFEDATKVTFVVTCYYPPTQGRTTVRYAIHSRWTNSNRTLPAP
;
A
#
# COMPACT_ATOMS: atom_id res chain seq x y z
N MET A 1 -26.70 -14.60 31.06
CA MET A 1 -25.53 -15.42 31.45
C MET A 1 -24.31 -15.23 30.56
N GLY A 2 -24.42 -14.84 29.28
CA GLY A 2 -23.22 -14.56 28.46
C GLY A 2 -22.31 -15.77 28.24
N ARG A 3 -22.88 -16.99 28.17
CA ARG A 3 -22.14 -18.25 27.94
C ARG A 3 -22.27 -18.66 26.47
N LEU A 4 -21.20 -19.17 25.88
CA LEU A 4 -21.19 -19.81 24.55
C LEU A 4 -21.53 -21.29 24.67
N SER A 5 -20.67 -22.03 25.36
CA SER A 5 -20.77 -23.47 25.56
C SER A 5 -19.98 -23.88 26.80
N ARG A 6 -20.06 -25.15 27.19
CA ARG A 6 -19.23 -25.73 28.26
C ARG A 6 -17.81 -25.98 27.73
N HIS A 7 -16.79 -25.70 28.54
CA HIS A 7 -15.40 -25.96 28.17
C HIS A 7 -15.01 -27.43 28.46
N GLY A 8 -15.56 -28.36 27.65
CA GLY A 8 -15.30 -29.79 27.80
C GLY A 8 -15.75 -30.31 29.17
N GLU A 9 -14.89 -31.06 29.86
CA GLU A 9 -15.09 -31.54 31.24
C GLU A 9 -14.35 -30.67 32.27
N LEU A 10 -13.90 -29.47 31.88
CA LEU A 10 -13.17 -28.58 32.78
C LEU A 10 -14.12 -28.04 33.88
N ARG A 11 -13.69 -28.08 35.14
CA ARG A 11 -14.42 -27.58 36.30
C ARG A 11 -13.67 -26.43 36.97
N LEU A 12 -14.42 -25.57 37.66
CA LEU A 12 -13.90 -24.47 38.46
C LEU A 12 -13.19 -25.02 39.70
N LEU A 13 -12.02 -24.45 40.00
CA LEU A 13 -11.13 -24.97 41.04
C LEU A 13 -11.71 -24.87 42.45
N GLN A 14 -12.57 -23.89 42.72
CA GLN A 14 -13.11 -23.67 44.07
C GLN A 14 -14.50 -24.29 44.28
N THR A 15 -15.35 -24.32 43.25
CA THR A 15 -16.74 -24.77 43.38
C THR A 15 -16.99 -26.16 42.82
N GLY A 16 -16.12 -26.66 41.94
CA GLY A 16 -16.33 -27.92 41.23
C GLY A 16 -17.41 -27.86 40.14
N GLU A 17 -18.07 -26.71 39.94
CA GLU A 17 -19.01 -26.52 38.83
C GLU A 17 -18.28 -26.57 37.49
N TYR A 18 -19.01 -26.87 36.42
CA TYR A 18 -18.45 -26.85 35.08
C TYR A 18 -18.03 -25.43 34.66
N LEU A 19 -16.85 -25.32 34.06
CA LEU A 19 -16.39 -24.08 33.44
C LEU A 19 -17.12 -23.87 32.10
N TYR A 20 -17.65 -22.67 31.92
CA TYR A 20 -18.31 -22.22 30.70
C TYR A 20 -17.42 -21.22 29.95
N ILE A 21 -17.39 -21.36 28.63
CA ILE A 21 -16.75 -20.41 27.74
C ILE A 21 -17.62 -19.14 27.71
N PRO A 22 -17.10 -17.98 28.12
CA PRO A 22 -17.84 -16.73 28.05
C PRO A 22 -18.00 -16.27 26.59
N LYS A 23 -19.05 -15.49 26.34
CA LYS A 23 -19.13 -14.61 25.17
C LYS A 23 -18.25 -13.41 25.44
N THR A 24 -17.29 -13.12 24.58
CA THR A 24 -16.42 -11.93 24.68
C THR A 24 -16.82 -10.90 23.62
N GLN A 25 -16.30 -9.68 23.75
CA GLN A 25 -16.43 -8.68 22.68
C GLN A 25 -15.42 -8.99 21.57
N ASP A 26 -15.75 -8.59 20.35
CA ASP A 26 -14.79 -8.69 19.25
C ASP A 26 -13.60 -7.75 19.49
N PRO A 27 -12.40 -8.13 19.03
CA PRO A 27 -11.23 -7.27 19.14
C PRO A 27 -11.45 -5.96 18.39
N ILE A 28 -10.92 -4.87 18.94
CA ILE A 28 -11.00 -3.54 18.34
C ILE A 28 -10.28 -3.56 16.98
N PRO A 29 -10.97 -3.29 15.86
CA PRO A 29 -10.30 -3.08 14.60
C PRO A 29 -9.49 -1.79 14.70
N LYS A 30 -8.20 -1.86 14.36
CA LYS A 30 -7.30 -0.70 14.36
C LYS A 30 -6.68 -0.51 12.98
N THR A 31 -6.59 0.73 12.56
CA THR A 31 -5.83 1.12 11.37
C THR A 31 -4.33 1.22 11.69
N GLU A 32 -3.49 1.26 10.65
CA GLU A 32 -2.03 1.34 10.83
C GLU A 32 -1.60 2.63 11.56
N ASP A 33 -2.21 3.76 11.20
CA ASP A 33 -2.02 5.06 11.86
C ASP A 33 -2.40 5.02 13.35
N GLN A 34 -3.49 4.34 13.71
CA GLN A 34 -3.87 4.17 15.11
C GLN A 34 -2.88 3.31 15.90
N LEU A 35 -2.28 2.29 15.26
CA LEU A 35 -1.24 1.47 15.90
C LEU A 35 0.05 2.27 16.12
N GLU A 36 0.41 3.13 15.16
CA GLU A 36 1.54 4.06 15.30
C GLU A 36 1.28 5.07 16.43
N GLU A 37 0.10 5.68 16.48
CA GLU A 37 -0.31 6.62 17.54
C GLU A 37 -0.29 5.95 18.93
N ASP A 38 -0.86 4.76 19.06
CA ASP A 38 -0.84 4.00 20.31
C ASP A 38 0.60 3.73 20.77
N ALA A 39 1.50 3.36 19.85
CA ALA A 39 2.90 3.13 20.17
C ALA A 39 3.60 4.42 20.63
N GLU A 40 3.31 5.54 20.00
CA GLU A 40 3.86 6.85 20.39
C GLU A 40 3.35 7.27 21.78
N VAL A 41 2.05 7.13 22.05
CA VAL A 41 1.47 7.41 23.37
C VAL A 41 2.14 6.56 24.45
N LEU A 42 2.37 5.27 24.19
CA LEU A 42 3.07 4.40 25.13
C LEU A 42 4.52 4.84 25.39
N LEU A 43 5.22 5.34 24.36
CA LEU A 43 6.58 5.87 24.50
C LEU A 43 6.61 7.17 25.31
N GLN A 44 5.64 8.05 25.11
CA GLN A 44 5.55 9.34 25.81
C GLN A 44 5.21 9.17 27.31
N LEU A 45 4.53 8.09 27.69
CA LEU A 45 4.16 7.78 29.07
C LEU A 45 5.32 7.40 30.00
N GLY A 46 6.59 7.60 29.61
CA GLY A 46 7.76 7.45 30.49
C GLY A 46 7.96 6.02 31.04
N THR A 47 8.81 5.85 32.05
CA THR A 47 9.01 4.54 32.75
C THR A 47 8.81 4.64 34.26
N ASP A 48 8.31 5.78 34.72
CA ASP A 48 7.95 6.01 36.11
C ASP A 48 6.77 5.11 36.53
N ALA A 49 6.53 5.02 37.84
CA ALA A 49 5.48 4.16 38.40
C ALA A 49 4.09 4.58 37.89
N HIS A 50 3.83 5.89 37.79
CA HIS A 50 2.55 6.42 37.31
C HIS A 50 2.37 6.19 35.80
N GLY A 51 3.42 6.44 35.01
CA GLY A 51 3.46 6.09 33.60
C GLY A 51 3.19 4.59 33.33
N SER A 52 3.79 3.72 34.13
CA SER A 52 3.63 2.27 34.03
C SER A 52 2.21 1.79 34.35
N GLU A 53 1.59 2.36 35.39
CA GLU A 53 0.19 2.12 35.73
C GLU A 53 -0.75 2.57 34.59
N LEU A 54 -0.51 3.75 34.01
CA LEU A 54 -1.34 4.28 32.94
C LEU A 54 -1.22 3.45 31.64
N ARG A 55 -0.02 2.98 31.28
CA ARG A 55 0.18 2.03 30.18
C ARG A 55 -0.55 0.71 30.41
N ALA A 56 -0.43 0.17 31.62
CA ALA A 56 -1.12 -1.06 32.01
C ALA A 56 -2.64 -0.91 31.87
N ARG A 57 -3.19 0.25 32.24
CA ARG A 57 -4.62 0.55 32.10
C ARG A 57 -5.07 0.74 30.63
N LEU A 58 -4.28 1.43 29.82
CA LEU A 58 -4.54 1.61 28.39
C LEU A 58 -4.55 0.27 27.64
N MET A 59 -3.60 -0.60 27.96
CA MET A 59 -3.43 -1.89 27.28
C MET A 59 -4.36 -3.00 27.81
N SER A 60 -4.98 -2.81 28.98
CA SER A 60 -5.82 -3.84 29.62
C SER A 60 -7.32 -3.71 29.32
N ALA A 61 -7.77 -2.78 28.48
CA ALA A 61 -9.20 -2.60 28.21
C ALA A 61 -9.87 -3.89 27.66
N SER A 62 -9.22 -4.58 26.72
CA SER A 62 -9.69 -5.87 26.21
C SER A 62 -9.65 -6.95 27.30
N LEU A 63 -8.53 -7.05 28.02
CA LEU A 63 -8.36 -8.02 29.11
C LEU A 63 -9.43 -7.84 30.20
N LEU A 64 -9.72 -6.60 30.59
CA LEU A 64 -10.76 -6.25 31.55
C LEU A 64 -12.13 -6.74 31.06
N SER A 65 -12.49 -6.40 29.82
CA SER A 65 -13.74 -6.86 29.19
C SER A 65 -13.87 -8.39 29.21
N ASP A 66 -12.78 -9.11 28.90
CA ASP A 66 -12.79 -10.58 28.88
C ASP A 66 -12.90 -11.18 30.28
N MET A 67 -12.22 -10.60 31.28
CA MET A 67 -12.34 -11.01 32.68
C MET A 67 -13.74 -10.76 33.23
N GLU A 68 -14.35 -9.62 32.92
CA GLU A 68 -15.74 -9.32 33.32
C GLU A 68 -16.72 -10.34 32.75
N ALA A 69 -16.55 -10.69 31.47
CA ALA A 69 -17.38 -11.67 30.78
C ALA A 69 -17.20 -13.07 31.38
N PHE A 70 -15.95 -13.43 31.67
CA PHE A 70 -15.63 -14.71 32.30
C PHE A 70 -16.23 -14.84 33.69
N LYS A 71 -16.10 -13.82 34.55
CA LYS A 71 -16.72 -13.81 35.88
C LYS A 71 -18.25 -13.90 35.82
N ALA A 72 -18.88 -13.25 34.83
CA ALA A 72 -20.32 -13.36 34.62
C ALA A 72 -20.77 -14.75 34.16
N ALA A 73 -19.94 -15.41 33.34
CA ALA A 73 -20.20 -16.76 32.87
C ALA A 73 -19.93 -17.82 33.94
N ASN A 74 -18.99 -17.59 34.86
CA ASN A 74 -18.51 -18.56 35.83
C ASN A 74 -18.56 -17.99 37.26
N PRO A 75 -19.73 -18.01 37.93
CA PRO A 75 -19.83 -17.58 39.31
C PRO A 75 -18.91 -18.38 40.24
N GLY A 76 -18.20 -17.69 41.14
CA GLY A 76 -17.25 -18.33 42.06
C GLY A 76 -15.91 -18.72 41.44
N CYS A 77 -15.63 -18.31 40.20
CA CYS A 77 -14.33 -18.52 39.58
C CYS A 77 -13.22 -17.69 40.24
N ILE A 78 -12.00 -18.19 40.14
CA ILE A 78 -10.78 -17.48 40.54
C ILE A 78 -9.90 -17.15 39.31
N LEU A 79 -8.87 -16.32 39.48
CA LEU A 79 -7.96 -15.96 38.39
C LEU A 79 -7.35 -17.19 37.71
N ALA A 80 -7.02 -18.23 38.48
CA ALA A 80 -6.51 -19.48 37.93
C ALA A 80 -7.47 -20.16 36.94
N ASP A 81 -8.79 -20.11 37.19
CA ASP A 81 -9.78 -20.63 36.23
C ASP A 81 -9.80 -19.83 34.93
N PHE A 82 -9.65 -18.50 35.04
CA PHE A 82 -9.54 -17.64 33.86
C PHE A 82 -8.28 -17.94 33.06
N ILE A 83 -7.13 -18.11 33.71
CA ILE A 83 -5.85 -18.43 33.06
C ILE A 83 -5.91 -19.79 32.35
N ARG A 84 -6.50 -20.81 32.97
CA ARG A 84 -6.70 -22.13 32.35
C ARG A 84 -7.48 -22.07 31.03
N TRP A 85 -8.35 -21.08 30.87
CA TRP A 85 -9.10 -20.85 29.63
C TRP A 85 -8.41 -19.87 28.68
N TYR A 86 -8.00 -18.70 29.17
CA TYR A 86 -7.54 -17.57 28.35
C TYR A 86 -6.05 -17.67 27.96
N SER A 87 -5.21 -18.19 28.85
CA SER A 87 -3.79 -18.46 28.58
C SER A 87 -3.37 -19.80 29.18
N PRO A 88 -3.77 -20.94 28.58
CA PRO A 88 -3.43 -22.27 29.09
C PRO A 88 -1.92 -22.50 29.23
N ARG A 89 -1.10 -21.73 28.50
CA ARG A 89 0.37 -21.77 28.59
C ARG A 89 0.92 -21.22 29.90
N ASP A 90 0.15 -20.39 30.61
CA ASP A 90 0.49 -19.85 31.92
C ASP A 90 -0.06 -20.69 33.09
N TRP A 91 -0.65 -21.85 32.78
CA TRP A 91 -1.01 -22.86 33.77
C TRP A 91 0.03 -23.97 33.78
N VAL A 92 0.62 -24.24 34.94
CA VAL A 92 1.59 -25.32 35.14
C VAL A 92 0.88 -26.45 35.86
N GLU A 93 0.80 -27.62 35.22
CA GLU A 93 0.21 -28.82 35.81
C GLU A 93 1.22 -29.51 36.75
N ASP A 94 0.75 -29.88 37.94
CA ASP A 94 1.51 -30.59 38.96
C ASP A 94 1.14 -32.08 39.00
N GLU A 95 1.98 -32.89 39.64
CA GLU A 95 1.66 -34.30 39.87
C GLU A 95 0.48 -34.45 40.85
N GLY A 96 -0.59 -35.09 40.39
CA GLY A 96 -1.76 -35.42 41.19
C GLY A 96 -3.07 -34.89 40.63
N THR A 97 -4.18 -35.29 41.27
CA THR A 97 -5.54 -34.90 40.89
C THR A 97 -6.19 -34.11 42.01
N ASN A 98 -6.91 -33.05 41.67
CA ASN A 98 -7.72 -32.28 42.59
C ASN A 98 -8.96 -33.07 43.05
N GLU A 99 -9.73 -32.48 43.97
CA GLU A 99 -10.95 -33.06 44.54
C GLU A 99 -12.04 -33.38 43.49
N PHE A 100 -11.92 -32.82 42.29
CA PHE A 100 -12.85 -32.97 41.18
C PHE A 100 -12.31 -33.87 40.06
N GLY A 101 -11.20 -34.59 40.29
CA GLY A 101 -10.62 -35.52 39.32
C GLY A 101 -9.92 -34.86 38.14
N GLN A 102 -9.48 -33.60 38.28
CA GLN A 102 -8.68 -32.87 37.29
C GLN A 102 -7.22 -32.73 37.74
N PRO A 103 -6.23 -32.65 36.83
CA PRO A 103 -4.85 -32.43 37.22
C PRO A 103 -4.72 -31.17 38.10
N ASN A 104 -3.97 -31.31 39.21
CA ASN A 104 -3.60 -30.16 40.03
C ASN A 104 -2.66 -29.24 39.23
N GLY A 105 -2.54 -28.00 39.68
CA GLY A 105 -1.61 -27.06 39.05
C GLY A 105 -1.62 -25.70 39.71
N HIS A 106 -0.74 -24.84 39.23
CA HIS A 106 -0.57 -23.49 39.72
C HIS A 106 -0.27 -22.52 38.56
N LEU A 107 -0.38 -21.22 38.86
CA LEU A 107 -0.02 -20.16 37.92
C LEU A 107 1.48 -20.16 37.63
N SER A 108 1.89 -19.88 36.40
CA SER A 108 3.31 -19.77 36.03
C SER A 108 4.06 -18.73 36.87
N ASN A 109 5.38 -18.85 36.99
CA ASN A 109 6.21 -17.89 37.73
C ASN A 109 5.99 -16.44 37.27
N ARG A 110 5.74 -16.22 35.98
CA ARG A 110 5.42 -14.90 35.41
C ARG A 110 4.13 -14.32 35.99
N MET A 111 3.13 -15.16 36.22
CA MET A 111 1.83 -14.76 36.74
C MET A 111 1.83 -14.53 38.25
N GLN A 112 2.83 -15.03 38.97
CA GLN A 112 2.98 -14.85 40.42
C GLN A 112 3.82 -13.61 40.81
N ILE A 113 4.32 -12.84 39.83
CA ILE A 113 5.15 -11.66 40.11
C ILE A 113 4.33 -10.61 40.88
N PRO A 114 4.88 -10.00 41.95
CA PRO A 114 4.23 -8.90 42.66
C PRO A 114 3.94 -7.72 41.72
N GLY A 115 2.73 -7.14 41.80
CA GLY A 115 2.31 -6.08 40.88
C GLY A 115 1.95 -6.58 39.47
N ASN A 116 1.53 -7.84 39.34
CA ASN A 116 1.06 -8.37 38.07
C ASN A 116 -0.23 -7.66 37.64
N THR A 117 -0.15 -6.97 36.50
CA THR A 117 -1.29 -6.28 35.87
C THR A 117 -2.52 -7.18 35.70
N TRP A 118 -2.35 -8.47 35.42
CA TRP A 118 -3.49 -9.38 35.26
C TRP A 118 -4.25 -9.58 36.57
N LEU A 119 -3.54 -9.65 37.69
CA LEU A 119 -4.16 -9.75 39.01
C LEU A 119 -4.87 -8.44 39.37
N GLU A 120 -4.24 -7.30 39.11
CA GLU A 120 -4.83 -5.98 39.35
C GLU A 120 -6.12 -5.77 38.55
N VAL A 121 -6.09 -6.10 37.25
CA VAL A 121 -7.25 -6.05 36.36
C VAL A 121 -8.33 -7.04 36.81
N TRP A 122 -7.94 -8.23 37.26
CA TRP A 122 -8.86 -9.22 37.79
C TRP A 122 -9.59 -8.70 39.03
N GLU A 123 -8.89 -8.08 39.98
CA GLU A 123 -9.52 -7.57 41.21
C GLU A 123 -10.57 -6.47 40.93
N ILE A 124 -10.33 -5.60 39.94
CA ILE A 124 -11.30 -4.55 39.58
C ILE A 124 -12.43 -5.04 38.66
N ALA A 125 -12.25 -6.18 37.97
CA ALA A 125 -13.22 -6.71 37.01
C ALA A 125 -14.50 -7.17 37.73
N LYS A 126 -15.66 -6.66 37.29
CA LYS A 126 -16.97 -7.02 37.82
C LYS A 126 -17.59 -8.16 36.99
N PRO A 127 -18.43 -9.03 37.59
CA PRO A 127 -19.15 -10.06 36.84
C PRO A 127 -20.24 -9.45 35.94
N THR A 128 -19.82 -8.92 34.79
CA THR A 128 -20.67 -8.22 33.83
C THR A 128 -20.72 -8.98 32.50
N PRO A 129 -21.88 -9.50 32.05
CA PRO A 129 -22.02 -10.12 30.74
C PRO A 129 -21.74 -9.11 29.61
N THR A 130 -21.23 -9.58 28.48
CA THR A 130 -20.88 -8.80 27.26
C THR A 130 -21.91 -7.74 26.88
N LYS A 131 -23.20 -8.08 26.95
CA LYS A 131 -24.31 -7.17 26.57
C LYS A 131 -24.39 -5.91 27.45
N TRP A 132 -23.84 -5.95 28.65
CA TRP A 132 -23.88 -4.87 29.64
C TRP A 132 -22.50 -4.25 29.90
N GLN A 133 -21.46 -4.77 29.24
CA GLN A 133 -20.13 -4.17 29.30
C GLN A 133 -20.09 -2.89 28.47
N LYS A 134 -19.12 -2.04 28.81
CA LYS A 134 -18.78 -0.91 27.94
C LYS A 134 -18.25 -1.45 26.62
N ARG A 135 -18.74 -0.91 25.50
CA ARG A 135 -18.25 -1.28 24.16
C ARG A 135 -16.76 -0.97 24.04
N LEU A 136 -15.99 -1.95 23.58
CA LEU A 136 -14.57 -1.76 23.25
C LEU A 136 -14.41 -0.89 22.00
N PHE A 137 -15.30 -1.04 21.03
CA PHE A 137 -15.35 -0.26 19.80
C PHE A 137 -16.67 0.51 19.72
N ASP A 138 -16.58 1.81 19.56
CA ASP A 138 -17.72 2.71 19.35
C ASP A 138 -17.71 3.19 17.91
N ASP A 139 -18.52 2.52 17.09
CA ASP A 139 -18.65 2.77 15.66
C ASP A 139 -19.10 4.19 15.34
N THR A 140 -19.94 4.78 16.20
CA THR A 140 -20.40 6.16 16.02
C THR A 140 -19.26 7.14 16.24
N ARG A 141 -18.51 6.95 17.34
CA ARG A 141 -17.37 7.83 17.66
C ARG A 141 -16.23 7.71 16.64
N GLU A 142 -15.93 6.50 16.17
CA GLU A 142 -14.91 6.34 15.13
C GLU A 142 -15.36 6.95 13.79
N CYS A 143 -16.66 6.90 13.46
CA CYS A 143 -17.20 7.59 12.29
C CYS A 143 -17.06 9.12 12.41
N GLU A 144 -17.42 9.69 13.58
CA GLU A 144 -17.25 11.12 13.86
C GLU A 144 -15.79 11.55 13.70
N LYS A 145 -14.83 10.80 14.26
CA LYS A 145 -13.41 11.08 14.08
C LYS A 145 -12.98 11.13 12.61
N VAL A 146 -13.48 10.20 11.78
CA VAL A 146 -13.17 10.18 10.35
C VAL A 146 -13.76 11.40 9.64
N LEU A 147 -14.98 11.79 9.98
CA LEU A 147 -15.61 12.99 9.41
C LEU A 147 -14.87 14.26 9.83
N ASP A 148 -14.54 14.39 11.11
CA ASP A 148 -13.75 15.51 11.65
C ASP A 148 -12.37 15.58 10.96
N PHE A 149 -11.72 14.43 10.78
CA PHE A 149 -10.45 14.34 10.06
C PHE A 149 -10.58 14.88 8.63
N LEU A 150 -11.62 14.49 7.90
CA LEU A 150 -11.87 14.92 6.52
C LEU A 150 -12.23 16.41 6.44
N GLU A 151 -13.04 16.92 7.38
CA GLU A 151 -13.44 18.32 7.44
C GLU A 151 -12.24 19.25 7.71
N GLN A 152 -11.28 18.80 8.51
CA GLN A 152 -10.09 19.56 8.85
C GLN A 152 -8.99 19.52 7.77
N GLN A 153 -9.16 18.72 6.71
CA GLN A 153 -8.16 18.63 5.64
C GLN A 153 -8.05 19.93 4.84
N LYS A 154 -6.82 20.38 4.65
CA LYS A 154 -6.47 21.41 3.67
C LYS A 154 -6.33 20.79 2.27
N PRO A 155 -6.38 21.60 1.19
CA PRO A 155 -6.24 21.08 -0.17
C PRO A 155 -4.98 20.24 -0.41
N ASP A 156 -3.86 20.58 0.23
CA ASP A 156 -2.61 19.81 0.17
C ASP A 156 -2.73 18.44 0.84
N GLY A 157 -3.38 18.36 2.01
CA GLY A 157 -3.68 17.09 2.69
C GLY A 157 -4.60 16.19 1.85
N PHE A 158 -5.62 16.78 1.23
CA PHE A 158 -6.52 16.02 0.34
C PHE A 158 -5.79 15.48 -0.90
N ILE A 159 -4.89 16.25 -1.50
CA ILE A 159 -4.04 15.77 -2.60
C ILE A 159 -3.18 14.60 -2.13
N GLN A 160 -2.57 14.68 -0.94
CA GLN A 160 -1.77 13.59 -0.39
C GLN A 160 -2.57 12.30 -0.21
N LEU A 161 -3.82 12.38 0.25
CA LEU A 161 -4.72 11.23 0.35
C LEU A 161 -5.04 10.60 -1.02
N LEU A 162 -5.10 11.39 -2.09
CA LEU A 162 -5.39 10.91 -3.44
C LEU A 162 -4.16 10.34 -4.17
N LEU A 163 -2.94 10.81 -3.87
CA LEU A 163 -1.72 10.43 -4.58
C LEU A 163 -1.47 8.90 -4.66
N PRO A 164 -1.69 8.10 -3.60
CA PRO A 164 -1.56 6.64 -3.67
C PRO A 164 -2.50 6.01 -4.71
N VAL A 165 -3.75 6.45 -4.77
CA VAL A 165 -4.75 5.93 -5.71
C VAL A 165 -4.42 6.39 -7.13
N LEU A 166 -4.09 7.68 -7.31
CA LEU A 166 -3.73 8.23 -8.61
C LEU A 166 -2.47 7.56 -9.18
N SER A 167 -1.45 7.31 -8.36
CA SER A 167 -0.23 6.61 -8.79
C SER A 167 -0.50 5.16 -9.20
N ALA A 168 -1.41 4.46 -8.51
CA ALA A 168 -1.87 3.13 -8.91
C ALA A 168 -2.61 3.18 -10.27
N CYS A 169 -3.55 4.11 -10.44
CA CYS A 169 -4.28 4.29 -11.70
C CYS A 169 -3.36 4.61 -12.89
N VAL A 170 -2.39 5.52 -12.69
CA VAL A 170 -1.41 5.86 -13.74
C VAL A 170 -0.57 4.64 -14.11
N THR A 171 -0.14 3.86 -13.13
CA THR A 171 0.65 2.65 -13.36
C THR A 171 -0.13 1.61 -14.16
N GLN A 172 -1.39 1.38 -13.78
CA GLN A 172 -2.29 0.49 -14.53
C GLN A 172 -2.42 0.98 -15.98
N LYS A 173 -2.64 2.28 -16.18
CA LYS A 173 -2.78 2.86 -17.51
C LYS A 173 -1.50 2.71 -18.35
N ILE A 174 -0.33 2.91 -17.75
CA ILE A 174 0.96 2.71 -18.40
C ILE A 174 1.15 1.24 -18.83
N ILE A 175 0.79 0.28 -17.96
CA ILE A 175 0.88 -1.15 -18.28
C ILE A 175 0.00 -1.48 -19.49
N GLU A 176 -1.27 -1.07 -19.47
CA GLU A 176 -2.23 -1.29 -20.56
C GLU A 176 -1.72 -0.73 -21.90
N GLU A 177 -1.23 0.52 -21.90
CA GLU A 177 -0.73 1.17 -23.10
C GLU A 177 0.58 0.54 -23.60
N SER A 178 1.46 0.11 -22.68
CA SER A 178 2.75 -0.50 -23.03
C SER A 178 2.60 -1.88 -23.68
N ALA A 179 1.56 -2.64 -23.33
CA ALA A 179 1.31 -3.97 -23.89
C ALA A 179 1.13 -3.96 -25.42
N SER A 180 0.71 -2.83 -25.99
CA SER A 180 0.47 -2.70 -27.43
C SER A 180 1.75 -2.56 -28.27
N TYR A 181 2.88 -2.22 -27.65
CA TYR A 181 4.08 -1.80 -28.39
C TYR A 181 5.32 -2.69 -28.19
N ASP A 182 5.22 -3.72 -27.34
CA ASP A 182 6.29 -4.70 -27.03
C ASP A 182 7.71 -4.09 -27.01
N LEU A 183 7.84 -3.00 -26.27
CA LEU A 183 9.09 -2.25 -26.19
C LEU A 183 10.03 -2.93 -25.19
N SER A 184 11.06 -3.63 -25.69
CA SER A 184 12.11 -4.21 -24.86
C SER A 184 12.75 -3.12 -23.97
N GLY A 185 12.82 -3.35 -22.66
CA GLY A 185 13.33 -2.39 -21.68
C GLY A 185 12.25 -1.51 -21.03
N VAL A 186 11.11 -1.25 -21.68
CA VAL A 186 9.99 -0.51 -21.05
C VAL A 186 9.34 -1.35 -19.95
N SER A 187 9.24 -2.66 -20.14
CA SER A 187 8.78 -3.60 -19.10
C SER A 187 9.64 -3.53 -17.83
N GLU A 188 10.97 -3.41 -17.96
CA GLU A 188 11.87 -3.27 -16.81
C GLU A 188 11.73 -1.92 -16.10
N ILE A 189 11.54 -0.84 -16.86
CA ILE A 189 11.32 0.51 -16.32
C ILE A 189 9.98 0.55 -15.58
N ILE A 190 8.93 -0.05 -16.15
CA ILE A 190 7.61 -0.19 -15.51
C ILE A 190 7.72 -1.03 -14.24
N ALA A 191 8.45 -2.16 -14.27
CA ALA A 191 8.68 -2.97 -13.07
C ALA A 191 9.41 -2.20 -11.96
N LYS A 192 10.39 -1.34 -12.33
CA LYS A 192 11.06 -0.43 -11.39
C LYS A 192 10.10 0.62 -10.83
N LEU A 193 9.22 1.18 -11.66
CA LEU A 193 8.19 2.14 -11.25
C LEU A 193 7.21 1.50 -10.26
N ILE A 194 6.70 0.31 -10.55
CA ILE A 194 5.80 -0.44 -9.67
C ILE A 194 6.44 -0.63 -8.29
N LYS A 195 7.69 -1.14 -8.24
CA LYS A 195 8.42 -1.30 -6.98
C LYS A 195 8.60 0.00 -6.21
N LYS A 196 8.82 1.11 -6.92
CA LYS A 196 8.94 2.44 -6.31
C LYS A 196 7.61 2.87 -5.70
N ILE A 197 6.49 2.68 -6.41
CA ILE A 197 5.14 3.01 -5.93
C ILE A 197 4.75 2.14 -4.75
N GLU A 198 4.97 0.83 -4.81
CA GLU A 198 4.71 -0.08 -3.68
C GLU A 198 5.45 0.36 -2.42
N ARG A 199 6.71 0.78 -2.55
CA ARG A 199 7.49 1.28 -1.41
C ARG A 199 6.92 2.58 -0.86
N LEU A 200 6.46 3.46 -1.74
CA LEU A 200 5.83 4.72 -1.36
C LEU A 200 4.50 4.45 -0.64
N GLN A 201 3.62 3.60 -1.17
CA GLN A 201 2.32 3.28 -0.59
C GLN A 201 2.40 2.63 0.80
N ARG A 202 3.50 1.94 1.14
CA ARG A 202 3.73 1.37 2.48
C ARG A 202 4.26 2.36 3.51
N SER A 203 4.50 3.61 3.12
CA SER A 203 5.08 4.63 4.00
C SER A 203 3.98 5.61 4.43
N SER A 204 3.75 5.74 5.73
CA SER A 204 2.73 6.64 6.32
C SER A 204 3.06 8.13 6.16
N ASN A 205 4.33 8.49 5.94
CA ASN A 205 4.77 9.87 5.74
C ASN A 205 5.77 10.00 4.58
N ILE A 206 5.28 10.44 3.42
CA ILE A 206 6.07 10.51 2.19
C ILE A 206 6.42 11.98 1.92
N PRO A 207 7.72 12.35 1.92
CA PRO A 207 8.13 13.69 1.53
C PRO A 207 7.69 13.99 0.09
N GLY A 208 7.18 15.20 -0.16
CA GLY A 208 6.70 15.62 -1.49
C GLY A 208 7.74 15.44 -2.61
N GLU A 209 9.04 15.54 -2.29
CA GLU A 209 10.13 15.28 -3.25
C GLU A 209 10.11 13.85 -3.81
N ARG A 210 9.70 12.85 -3.03
CA ARG A 210 9.58 11.46 -3.51
C ARG A 210 8.48 11.30 -4.57
N TYR A 211 7.37 12.02 -4.39
CA TYR A 211 6.32 12.08 -5.39
C TYR A 211 6.74 12.84 -6.64
N LYS A 212 7.53 13.90 -6.49
CA LYS A 212 8.10 14.62 -7.62
C LYS A 212 9.05 13.75 -8.46
N GLU A 213 9.91 12.97 -7.80
CA GLU A 213 10.72 11.97 -8.50
C GLU A 213 9.84 10.95 -9.24
N LEU A 214 8.76 10.48 -8.61
CA LEU A 214 7.81 9.54 -9.23
C LEU A 214 7.15 10.15 -10.48
N ILE A 215 6.70 11.41 -10.39
CA ILE A 215 6.08 12.13 -11.52
C ILE A 215 7.07 12.26 -12.69
N ASN A 216 8.35 12.53 -12.41
CA ASN A 216 9.37 12.61 -13.45
C ASN A 216 9.60 11.25 -14.14
N ASP A 217 9.57 10.15 -13.38
CA ASP A 217 9.68 8.80 -13.93
C ASP A 217 8.48 8.46 -14.82
N ILE A 218 7.26 8.78 -14.35
CA ILE A 218 6.01 8.63 -15.11
C ILE A 218 6.09 9.42 -16.41
N PHE A 219 6.46 10.70 -16.34
CA PHE A 219 6.59 11.57 -17.51
C PHE A 219 7.57 11.01 -18.56
N GLY A 220 8.70 10.45 -18.10
CA GLY A 220 9.66 9.81 -18.98
C GLY A 220 9.07 8.61 -19.74
N ILE A 221 8.29 7.77 -19.05
CA ILE A 221 7.62 6.62 -19.65
C ILE A 221 6.51 7.04 -20.61
N GLU A 222 5.68 8.01 -20.22
CA GLU A 222 4.62 8.56 -21.08
C GLU A 222 5.18 9.11 -22.38
N MET A 223 6.28 9.87 -22.31
CA MET A 223 6.96 10.38 -23.50
C MET A 223 7.47 9.27 -24.43
N LEU A 224 8.04 8.21 -23.87
CA LEU A 224 8.49 7.05 -24.66
C LEU A 224 7.31 6.34 -25.33
N LEU A 225 6.21 6.15 -24.60
CA LEU A 225 5.00 5.55 -25.14
C LEU A 225 4.44 6.41 -26.26
N ASP A 226 4.23 7.72 -26.05
CA ASP A 226 3.69 8.63 -27.06
C ASP A 226 4.55 8.69 -28.33
N GLN A 227 5.88 8.64 -28.18
CA GLN A 227 6.78 8.53 -29.33
C GLN A 227 6.56 7.21 -30.08
N ALA A 228 6.44 6.08 -29.37
CA ALA A 228 6.15 4.79 -29.98
C ALA A 228 4.79 4.77 -30.68
N LYS A 229 3.74 5.36 -30.08
CA LYS A 229 2.41 5.51 -30.71
C LYS A 229 2.52 6.33 -32.00
N SER A 230 3.16 7.48 -31.94
CA SER A 230 3.34 8.39 -33.06
C SER A 230 4.09 7.73 -34.22
N LEU A 231 5.19 7.03 -33.93
CA LEU A 231 5.96 6.30 -34.93
C LEU A 231 5.16 5.16 -35.56
N ASN A 232 4.42 4.38 -34.76
CA ASN A 232 3.55 3.32 -35.29
C ASN A 232 2.46 3.89 -36.21
N LEU A 233 1.78 4.96 -35.81
CA LEU A 233 0.77 5.62 -36.63
C LEU A 233 1.35 6.19 -37.93
N LYS A 234 2.57 6.74 -37.88
CA LYS A 234 3.20 7.39 -39.03
C LYS A 234 3.86 6.44 -40.00
N LEU A 235 4.42 5.32 -39.52
CA LEU A 235 5.32 4.46 -40.30
C LEU A 235 4.78 3.03 -40.53
N VAL A 236 3.89 2.53 -39.66
CA VAL A 236 3.39 1.14 -39.74
C VAL A 236 1.96 1.09 -40.26
N VAL A 237 1.07 1.95 -39.75
CA VAL A 237 -0.33 1.97 -40.21
C VAL A 237 -0.46 2.27 -41.72
N PRO A 238 0.34 3.19 -42.33
CA PRO A 238 0.25 3.44 -43.76
C PRO A 238 0.83 2.30 -44.61
N THR A 239 1.91 1.63 -44.16
CA THR A 239 2.53 0.52 -44.91
C THR A 239 1.66 -0.74 -44.91
N VAL A 240 0.98 -1.05 -43.80
CA VAL A 240 0.06 -2.20 -43.71
C VAL A 240 -1.17 -2.05 -44.62
N LYS A 241 -1.57 -0.80 -44.96
CA LYS A 241 -2.67 -0.55 -45.90
C LYS A 241 -2.27 -0.71 -47.37
N GLU A 242 -0.99 -0.53 -47.69
CA GLU A 242 -0.45 -0.66 -49.05
C GLU A 242 0.02 -2.10 -49.34
N ASP A 243 0.59 -2.77 -48.34
CA ASP A 243 1.12 -4.14 -48.45
C ASP A 243 0.20 -5.15 -47.73
N CYS A 244 -0.67 -5.85 -48.47
CA CYS A 244 -1.59 -6.89 -47.95
C CYS A 244 -0.88 -8.18 -47.44
N GLN A 245 0.39 -8.12 -47.04
CA GLN A 245 1.18 -9.28 -46.61
C GLN A 245 1.47 -9.21 -45.10
N GLN A 246 0.88 -10.14 -44.34
CA GLN A 246 1.00 -10.31 -42.89
C GLN A 246 2.43 -10.48 -42.34
N ASN A 247 3.47 -10.63 -43.18
CA ASN A 247 4.79 -11.10 -42.74
C ASN A 247 5.76 -9.99 -42.25
N ASN A 248 5.50 -8.70 -42.48
CA ASN A 248 6.46 -7.63 -42.14
C ASN A 248 6.20 -6.94 -40.78
N SER A 249 5.15 -7.34 -40.05
CA SER A 249 4.75 -6.66 -38.80
C SER A 249 5.85 -6.67 -37.72
N GLU A 250 6.59 -7.77 -37.58
CA GLU A 250 7.65 -7.87 -36.56
C GLU A 250 8.92 -7.12 -36.94
N GLU A 251 9.27 -7.07 -38.24
CA GLU A 251 10.37 -6.23 -38.72
C GLU A 251 10.10 -4.75 -38.45
N TYR A 252 8.87 -4.29 -38.67
CA TYR A 252 8.48 -2.91 -38.37
C TYR A 252 8.47 -2.58 -36.87
N LYS A 253 8.00 -3.50 -36.03
CA LYS A 253 8.09 -3.34 -34.56
C LYS A 253 9.54 -3.28 -34.10
N SER A 254 10.41 -4.15 -34.64
CA SER A 254 11.84 -4.14 -34.29
C SER A 254 12.54 -2.85 -34.73
N PHE A 255 12.17 -2.30 -35.90
CA PHE A 255 12.69 -1.02 -36.38
C PHE A 255 12.29 0.13 -35.46
N ILE A 256 11.02 0.23 -35.06
CA ILE A 256 10.58 1.27 -34.11
C ILE A 256 11.29 1.14 -32.77
N ARG A 257 11.42 -0.08 -32.27
CA ARG A 257 12.14 -0.38 -31.02
C ARG A 257 13.59 0.09 -31.09
N ASN A 258 14.30 -0.24 -32.16
CA ASN A 258 15.69 0.16 -32.36
C ASN A 258 15.82 1.68 -32.53
N LEU A 259 14.89 2.31 -33.25
CA LEU A 259 14.88 3.76 -33.42
C LEU A 259 14.66 4.50 -32.09
N LEU A 260 13.80 3.97 -31.22
CA LEU A 260 13.54 4.55 -29.89
C LEU A 260 14.73 4.37 -28.94
N LEU A 261 15.38 3.19 -28.96
CA LEU A 261 16.51 2.87 -28.07
C LEU A 261 17.81 3.55 -28.49
N TRP A 262 18.17 3.45 -29.76
CA TRP A 262 19.49 3.86 -30.27
C TRP A 262 19.47 5.22 -30.98
N GLY A 263 18.30 5.73 -31.35
CA GLY A 263 18.15 6.98 -32.10
C GLY A 263 18.46 6.85 -33.60
N GLU A 264 19.21 5.82 -33.99
CA GLU A 264 19.59 5.50 -35.36
C GLU A 264 19.40 4.00 -35.61
N THR A 265 18.83 3.65 -36.77
CA THR A 265 18.64 2.25 -37.14
C THR A 265 18.50 2.12 -38.66
N GLU A 266 18.85 0.96 -39.20
CA GLU A 266 18.69 0.67 -40.63
C GLU A 266 17.22 0.49 -40.98
N VAL A 267 16.80 1.02 -42.13
CA VAL A 267 15.42 0.92 -42.59
C VAL A 267 15.18 -0.49 -43.18
N PRO A 268 14.22 -1.28 -42.64
CA PRO A 268 13.84 -2.58 -43.20
C PRO A 268 13.52 -2.49 -44.69
N GLY A 269 14.00 -3.45 -45.49
CA GLY A 269 13.82 -3.45 -46.96
C GLY A 269 14.66 -2.41 -47.71
N GLY A 270 15.50 -1.64 -47.02
CA GLY A 270 16.52 -0.78 -47.62
C GLY A 270 15.96 0.36 -48.51
N PRO A 271 16.67 0.78 -49.57
CA PRO A 271 16.33 1.97 -50.37
C PRO A 271 14.99 1.89 -51.13
N ARG A 272 14.36 0.72 -51.21
CA ARG A 272 13.11 0.50 -51.95
C ARG A 272 11.92 0.20 -51.04
N SER A 273 12.07 0.35 -49.72
CA SER A 273 11.01 0.06 -48.77
C SER A 273 9.89 1.11 -48.76
N GLY A 274 8.67 0.67 -48.43
CA GLY A 274 7.53 1.57 -48.19
C GLY A 274 7.78 2.57 -47.05
N ILE A 275 8.52 2.15 -46.00
CA ILE A 275 8.93 3.05 -44.90
C ILE A 275 9.74 4.24 -45.45
N ARG A 276 10.71 3.98 -46.33
CA ARG A 276 11.51 5.06 -46.92
C ARG A 276 10.64 6.04 -47.70
N ALA A 277 9.69 5.55 -48.49
CA ALA A 277 8.78 6.40 -49.25
C ALA A 277 8.00 7.36 -48.34
N ILE A 278 7.50 6.84 -47.22
CA ILE A 278 6.79 7.61 -46.19
C ILE A 278 7.73 8.60 -45.48
N ILE A 279 8.93 8.17 -45.07
CA ILE A 279 9.91 9.07 -44.44
C ILE A 279 10.25 10.22 -45.40
N ARG A 280 10.48 9.90 -46.68
CA ARG A 280 10.78 10.89 -47.72
C ARG A 280 9.63 11.88 -47.91
N SER A 281 8.38 11.43 -47.94
CA SER A 281 7.24 12.34 -48.07
C SER A 281 7.15 13.31 -46.88
N TYR A 282 7.40 12.84 -45.65
CA TYR A 282 7.45 13.72 -44.48
C TYR A 282 8.58 14.76 -44.58
N PHE A 283 9.76 14.41 -45.10
CA PHE A 283 10.84 15.37 -45.31
C PHE A 283 10.51 16.39 -46.42
N GLU A 284 9.89 15.95 -47.51
CA GLU A 284 9.44 16.82 -48.60
C GLU A 284 8.37 17.80 -48.09
N ASP A 285 7.41 17.34 -47.28
CA ASP A 285 6.39 18.18 -46.70
C ASP A 285 6.95 19.16 -45.67
N ALA A 286 7.88 18.74 -44.81
CA ALA A 286 8.57 19.64 -43.89
C ALA A 286 9.36 20.73 -44.64
N THR A 287 9.97 20.39 -45.77
CA THR A 287 10.70 21.34 -46.63
C THR A 287 9.75 22.36 -47.27
N LYS A 288 8.59 21.91 -47.77
CA LYS A 288 7.54 22.79 -48.30
C LYS A 288 7.03 23.76 -47.24
N VAL A 289 6.76 23.29 -46.02
CA VAL A 289 6.32 24.15 -44.90
C VAL A 289 7.38 25.20 -44.57
N THR A 290 8.64 24.80 -44.48
CA THR A 290 9.76 25.74 -44.21
C THR A 290 9.87 26.81 -45.30
N PHE A 291 9.75 26.41 -46.57
CA PHE A 291 9.75 27.34 -47.70
C PHE A 291 8.57 28.33 -47.62
N VAL A 292 7.35 27.85 -47.38
CA VAL A 292 6.15 28.70 -47.22
C VAL A 292 6.35 29.70 -46.09
N VAL A 293 6.77 29.25 -44.91
CA VAL A 293 6.99 30.14 -43.75
C VAL A 293 8.04 31.21 -44.05
N THR A 294 9.12 30.85 -44.75
CA THR A 294 10.20 31.78 -45.11
C THR A 294 9.77 32.78 -46.19
N CYS A 295 8.87 32.39 -47.09
CA CYS A 295 8.32 33.26 -48.13
C CYS A 295 7.25 34.24 -47.62
N TYR A 296 6.43 33.84 -46.64
CA TYR A 296 5.38 34.70 -46.07
C TYR A 296 5.86 35.58 -44.91
N TYR A 297 6.92 35.19 -44.20
CA TYR A 297 7.56 35.96 -43.14
C TYR A 297 9.06 36.09 -43.39
N PRO A 298 9.48 36.99 -44.31
CA PRO A 298 10.90 37.21 -44.57
C PRO A 298 11.60 37.74 -43.30
N PRO A 299 12.80 37.24 -42.95
CA PRO A 299 13.51 37.72 -41.77
C PRO A 299 13.83 39.21 -41.93
N THR A 300 13.27 40.04 -41.05
CA THR A 300 13.61 41.46 -40.95
C THR A 300 15.10 41.61 -40.67
N GLN A 301 15.81 42.49 -41.38
CA GLN A 301 17.27 42.72 -41.31
C GLN A 301 17.81 43.27 -39.96
N GLY A 302 17.09 43.09 -38.86
CA GLY A 302 17.63 43.23 -37.50
C GLY A 302 17.88 41.84 -36.95
N ARG A 303 19.02 41.63 -36.26
CA ARG A 303 19.31 40.39 -35.51
C ARG A 303 18.16 40.06 -34.54
N THR A 304 17.18 39.34 -35.03
CA THR A 304 16.20 38.63 -34.24
C THR A 304 16.17 37.26 -34.86
N THR A 305 17.06 36.39 -34.35
CA THR A 305 16.86 34.96 -34.46
C THR A 305 15.44 34.70 -34.00
N VAL A 306 14.54 34.42 -34.93
CA VAL A 306 13.32 33.67 -34.62
C VAL A 306 13.85 32.33 -34.15
N ARG A 307 14.12 32.25 -32.84
CA ARG A 307 14.28 31.00 -32.13
C ARG A 307 12.92 30.34 -32.26
N TYR A 308 12.71 29.59 -33.34
CA TYR A 308 11.91 28.40 -33.20
C TYR A 308 12.50 27.69 -31.99
N ALA A 309 11.66 27.43 -30.99
CA ALA A 309 11.98 26.47 -29.96
C ALA A 309 12.02 25.06 -30.60
N ILE A 310 12.90 24.87 -31.58
CA ILE A 310 13.78 23.71 -31.58
C ILE A 310 14.67 23.94 -30.37
N HIS A 311 14.09 23.79 -29.16
CA HIS A 311 14.92 23.48 -28.03
C HIS A 311 15.62 22.20 -28.44
N SER A 312 16.90 22.33 -28.72
CA SER A 312 17.99 21.50 -28.24
C SER A 312 17.69 20.87 -26.85
N ARG A 313 16.64 20.04 -26.79
CA ARG A 313 16.48 18.91 -25.86
C ARG A 313 16.92 17.60 -26.52
N TRP A 314 17.40 17.68 -27.76
CA TRP A 314 18.18 16.66 -28.45
C TRP A 314 19.68 16.76 -28.12
N THR A 315 20.05 17.27 -26.94
CA THR A 315 21.36 16.98 -26.37
C THR A 315 21.27 15.64 -25.65
N ASN A 316 21.88 14.66 -26.29
CA ASN A 316 21.94 13.26 -25.93
C ASN A 316 22.84 13.01 -24.71
N SER A 317 22.62 13.73 -23.59
CA SER A 317 23.53 13.71 -22.44
C SER A 317 23.00 12.95 -21.21
N ASN A 318 21.77 12.44 -21.22
CA ASN A 318 21.24 11.61 -20.12
C ASN A 318 20.47 10.36 -20.60
N ARG A 319 20.62 9.94 -21.86
CA ARG A 319 20.13 8.63 -22.32
C ARG A 319 21.12 7.52 -21.97
N THR A 320 21.34 7.34 -20.68
CA THR A 320 21.85 6.06 -20.16
C THR A 320 20.70 5.40 -19.43
N LEU A 321 19.97 4.57 -20.15
CA LEU A 321 19.38 3.41 -19.51
C LEU A 321 20.56 2.64 -18.86
N PRO A 322 20.45 2.19 -17.60
CA PRO A 322 21.48 1.34 -17.04
C PRO A 322 21.62 0.12 -17.94
N ALA A 323 22.83 -0.08 -18.49
CA ALA A 323 23.19 -1.29 -19.21
C ALA A 323 23.03 -2.51 -18.28
N PRO A 324 22.77 -3.72 -18.83
CA PRO A 324 22.60 -4.93 -18.04
C PRO A 324 23.79 -5.26 -17.15
#